data_AF-A0A6A6WYX2-F1
#
_entry.id   AF-A0A6A6WYX2-F1
#
_cell.length_a   1.000
_cell.length_b   1.000
_cell.length_c   1.000
_cell.angle_alpha   90.00
_cell.angle_beta   90.00
_cell.angle_gamma   90.00
#
_symmetry.space_group_name_H-M   'P 1'
#
loop_
_entity.id
_entity.type
_entity.pdbx_description
1 polymer ?
#
loop_
_entity_poly.entity_id
_entity_poly.type
_entity_poly.pdbx_seq_one_letter_code
_entity_poly.pdbx_strand_id
1 'polypeptide(L)'
;PFDSFMTTPTILVRQMLDMASDGLPERWHQTWRAMDSASPGEKSGSTLQEWLEEMYFDGERNEDLTREDILKVGELVGRMLRFEPSMRASAREILQDPWFSGE
;
A
#
# COMPACT_ATOMS: atom_id res chain seq x y z
N PRO A 1 0.71 -7.76 6.27
CA PRO A 1 -0.49 -6.96 6.59
C PRO A 1 -1.83 -7.68 6.31
N PHE A 2 -2.00 -8.35 5.17
CA PHE A 2 -3.30 -8.85 4.71
C PHE A 2 -3.70 -10.25 5.23
N ASP A 3 -2.76 -11.00 5.81
CA ASP A 3 -2.88 -12.46 6.00
C ASP A 3 -3.15 -12.86 7.47
N SER A 4 -4.13 -12.21 8.11
CA SER A 4 -4.56 -12.54 9.46
C SER A 4 -5.78 -13.47 9.43
N PHE A 5 -5.79 -14.49 10.30
CA PHE A 5 -6.93 -15.43 10.45
C PHE A 5 -8.26 -14.73 10.80
N MET A 6 -8.20 -13.49 11.31
CA MET A 6 -9.37 -12.69 11.68
C MET A 6 -9.75 -11.65 10.61
N THR A 7 -9.11 -11.64 9.44
CA THR A 7 -9.40 -10.68 8.38
C THR A 7 -10.79 -10.93 7.78
N THR A 8 -11.70 -9.98 7.96
CA THR A 8 -12.99 -9.94 7.25
C THR A 8 -12.84 -9.14 5.95
N PRO A 9 -13.78 -9.27 4.98
CA PRO A 9 -13.76 -8.44 3.78
C PRO A 9 -13.72 -6.93 4.07
N THR A 10 -14.42 -6.47 5.11
CA THR A 10 -14.41 -5.06 5.52
C THR A 10 -13.04 -4.63 6.02
N ILE A 11 -12.38 -5.47 6.84
CA ILE A 11 -11.03 -5.21 7.35
C ILE A 11 -10.04 -5.18 6.18
N LEU A 12 -10.14 -6.13 5.26
CA LEU A 12 -9.28 -6.20 4.08
C LEU A 12 -9.37 -4.92 3.24
N VAL A 13 -10.59 -4.48 2.89
CA VAL A 13 -10.76 -3.27 2.07
C VAL A 13 -10.21 -2.03 2.78
N ARG A 14 -10.34 -1.93 4.11
CA ARG A 14 -9.74 -0.83 4.88
C ARG A 14 -8.22 -0.86 4.86
N GLN A 15 -7.63 -2.03 5.08
CA GLN A 15 -6.17 -2.19 4.96
C GLN A 15 -5.68 -1.84 3.56
N MET A 16 -6.43 -2.23 2.51
CA MET A 16 -6.11 -1.82 1.15
C MET A 16 -6.22 -0.31 0.97
N LEU A 17 -7.24 0.34 1.55
CA LEU A 17 -7.39 1.80 1.50
C LEU A 17 -6.28 2.54 2.25
N ASP A 18 -5.80 2.00 3.37
CA ASP A 18 -4.71 2.58 4.14
C ASP A 18 -3.36 2.45 3.39
N MET A 19 -3.17 1.36 2.62
CA MET A 19 -1.92 1.08 1.90
C MET A 19 -1.88 1.58 0.44
N ALA A 20 -3.04 1.76 -0.21
CA ALA A 20 -3.08 2.19 -1.60
C ALA A 20 -2.74 3.68 -1.76
N SER A 21 -2.14 4.02 -2.90
CA SER A 21 -1.80 5.41 -3.24
C SER A 21 -2.95 6.19 -3.88
N ASP A 22 -4.05 5.51 -4.23
CA ASP A 22 -5.23 6.06 -4.89
C ASP A 22 -6.52 5.78 -4.11
N GLY A 23 -7.57 6.52 -4.47
CA GLY A 23 -8.91 6.31 -3.92
C GLY A 23 -9.57 5.04 -4.47
N LEU A 24 -10.60 4.57 -3.76
CA LEU A 24 -11.44 3.49 -4.24
C LEU A 24 -12.08 3.88 -5.59
N PRO A 25 -12.13 2.99 -6.60
CA PRO A 25 -12.81 3.29 -7.86
C PRO A 25 -14.30 3.57 -7.66
N GLU A 26 -14.88 4.48 -8.47
CA GLU A 26 -16.28 4.90 -8.33
C GLU A 26 -17.27 3.74 -8.33
N ARG A 27 -17.01 2.73 -9.17
CA ARG A 27 -17.82 1.51 -9.28
C ARG A 27 -17.93 0.74 -7.97
N TRP A 28 -17.00 0.91 -7.03
CA TRP A 28 -16.97 0.19 -5.76
C TRP A 28 -17.52 1.02 -4.59
N HIS A 29 -17.70 2.34 -4.74
CA HIS A 29 -18.16 3.21 -3.66
C HIS A 29 -19.51 2.81 -3.06
N GLN A 30 -20.46 2.31 -3.86
CA GLN A 30 -21.77 1.91 -3.35
C GLN A 30 -21.66 0.64 -2.49
N THR A 31 -20.97 -0.38 -3.00
CA THR A 31 -20.76 -1.64 -2.30
C THR A 31 -19.94 -1.45 -1.03
N TRP A 32 -18.89 -0.63 -1.10
CA TRP A 32 -18.06 -0.29 0.05
C TRP A 32 -18.87 0.39 1.16
N ARG A 33 -19.68 1.41 0.83
CA ARG A 33 -20.53 2.10 1.82
C ARG A 33 -21.52 1.16 2.51
N ALA A 34 -22.15 0.25 1.76
CA ALA A 34 -23.06 -0.72 2.34
C ALA A 34 -22.33 -1.65 3.33
N MET A 35 -21.16 -2.16 2.94
CA MET A 35 -20.34 -3.06 3.76
C MET A 35 -19.80 -2.38 5.02
N ASP A 36 -19.26 -1.17 4.88
CA ASP A 36 -18.70 -0.37 5.98
C ASP A 36 -19.76 0.02 7.01
N SER A 37 -20.98 0.33 6.55
CA SER A 37 -22.11 0.65 7.44
C SER A 37 -22.61 -0.55 8.26
N ALA A 38 -22.52 -1.76 7.71
CA ALA A 38 -22.98 -2.97 8.38
C ALA A 38 -21.98 -3.47 9.45
N SER A 39 -20.70 -3.11 9.31
CA SER A 39 -19.66 -3.45 10.27
C SER A 39 -18.64 -2.31 10.35
N PRO A 40 -18.94 -1.26 11.13
CA PRO A 40 -17.98 -0.21 11.41
C PRO A 40 -16.90 -0.79 12.35
N GLY A 41 -15.86 -1.39 11.79
CA GLY A 41 -14.70 -1.85 12.58
C GLY A 41 -13.81 -0.68 13.01
N GLU A 42 -12.69 -1.00 13.66
CA GLU A 42 -11.63 -0.03 13.93
C GLU A 42 -10.79 0.25 12.67
N LYS A 43 -10.24 1.47 12.56
CA LYS A 43 -9.20 1.81 11.58
C LYS A 43 -7.87 1.38 12.20
N SER A 44 -7.16 0.47 11.56
CA SER A 44 -5.95 -0.12 12.16
C SER A 44 -4.87 -0.45 11.13
N GLY A 45 -4.97 0.01 9.88
CA GLY A 45 -3.87 -0.14 8.92
C GLY A 45 -2.83 0.96 9.12
N SER A 46 -1.55 0.58 9.15
CA SER A 46 -0.47 1.49 8.82
C SER A 46 -0.48 1.77 7.32
N THR A 47 -0.05 2.97 6.94
CA THR A 47 0.17 3.29 5.53
C THR A 47 1.26 2.40 4.94
N LEU A 48 1.33 2.29 3.60
CA LEU A 48 2.40 1.54 2.95
C LEU A 48 3.79 2.01 3.38
N GLN A 49 3.97 3.34 3.51
CA GLN A 49 5.26 3.92 3.91
C GLN A 49 5.63 3.58 5.36
N GLU A 50 4.70 3.77 6.29
CA GLU A 50 4.91 3.40 7.70
C GLU A 50 5.24 1.91 7.83
N TRP A 51 4.49 1.06 7.11
CA TRP A 51 4.76 -0.38 7.11
C TRP A 51 6.15 -0.72 6.54
N LEU A 52 6.58 -0.06 5.46
CA LEU A 52 7.92 -0.30 4.89
C LEU A 52 9.02 0.14 5.85
N GLU A 53 8.85 1.28 6.52
CA GLU A 53 9.83 1.76 7.49
C GLU A 53 9.90 0.86 8.72
N GLU A 54 8.76 0.45 9.28
CA GLU A 54 8.70 -0.50 10.41
C GLU A 54 9.37 -1.84 10.08
N MET A 55 9.18 -2.33 8.85
CA MET A 55 9.72 -3.64 8.44
C MET A 55 11.21 -3.59 8.09
N TYR A 56 11.70 -2.46 7.58
CA TYR A 56 13.09 -2.32 7.15
C TYR A 56 14.00 -1.86 8.29
N PHE A 57 13.56 -0.90 9.09
CA PHE A 57 14.29 -0.33 10.23
C PHE A 57 13.88 -1.00 11.55
N ASP A 58 13.83 -2.34 11.56
CA ASP A 58 13.38 -3.13 12.71
C ASP A 58 14.44 -3.26 13.82
N GLY A 59 15.66 -2.78 13.58
CA GLY A 59 16.79 -2.81 14.52
C GLY A 59 17.46 -4.17 14.67
N GLU A 60 16.95 -5.21 14.01
CA GLU A 60 17.50 -6.57 14.03
C GLU A 60 18.37 -6.86 12.82
N ARG A 61 18.12 -6.18 11.69
CA ARG A 61 18.86 -6.35 10.43
C ARG A 61 19.86 -5.22 10.19
N ASN A 62 20.93 -5.54 9.46
CA ASN A 62 21.79 -4.49 8.92
C ASN A 62 21.01 -3.73 7.84
N GLU A 63 21.04 -2.41 7.94
CA GLU A 63 20.32 -1.49 7.05
C GLU A 63 21.25 -1.05 5.91
N ASP A 64 21.03 -1.58 4.71
CA ASP A 64 21.83 -1.24 3.52
C ASP A 64 21.19 -0.12 2.67
N LEU A 65 20.01 0.36 3.06
CA LEU A 65 19.23 1.37 2.35
C LEU A 65 18.95 2.52 3.30
N THR A 66 19.01 3.73 2.78
CA THR A 66 18.69 4.95 3.54
C THR A 66 17.17 5.10 3.69
N ARG A 67 16.74 6.03 4.55
CA ARG A 67 15.30 6.35 4.66
C ARG A 67 14.77 6.91 3.33
N GLU A 68 15.58 7.68 2.63
CA GLU A 68 15.29 8.23 1.31
C GLU A 68 15.07 7.13 0.28
N ASP A 69 15.87 6.06 0.33
CA ASP A 69 15.69 4.88 -0.53
C ASP A 69 14.36 4.18 -0.22
N ILE A 70 14.02 3.99 1.05
CA ILE A 70 12.75 3.36 1.45
C ILE A 70 11.55 4.22 1.05
N LEU A 71 11.66 5.55 1.13
CA LEU A 71 10.65 6.47 0.58
C LEU A 71 10.45 6.27 -0.93
N LYS A 72 11.53 6.06 -1.69
CA LYS A 72 11.43 5.75 -3.12
C LYS A 72 10.83 4.38 -3.40
N VAL A 73 11.18 3.36 -2.63
CA VAL A 73 10.53 2.05 -2.70
C VAL A 73 9.03 2.19 -2.47
N GLY A 74 8.60 2.93 -1.44
CA GLY A 74 7.19 3.17 -1.13
C GLY A 74 6.44 3.83 -2.28
N GLU A 75 7.04 4.85 -2.90
CA GLU A 75 6.47 5.53 -4.07
C GLU A 75 6.30 4.57 -5.27
N LEU A 76 7.33 3.80 -5.59
CA LEU A 76 7.34 2.87 -6.73
C LEU A 76 6.32 1.75 -6.54
N VAL A 77 6.31 1.12 -5.36
CA VAL A 77 5.35 0.07 -5.01
C VAL A 77 3.92 0.64 -4.98
N GLY A 78 3.74 1.85 -4.43
CA GLY A 78 2.44 2.52 -4.39
C GLY A 78 1.82 2.72 -5.78
N ARG A 79 2.64 3.03 -6.79
CA ARG A 79 2.20 3.12 -8.20
C ARG A 79 1.74 1.78 -8.77
N MET A 80 2.32 0.67 -8.34
CA MET A 80 1.95 -0.68 -8.77
C MET A 80 0.71 -1.21 -8.04
N LEU A 81 0.43 -0.72 -6.83
CA LEU A 81 -0.67 -1.17 -5.97
C LEU A 81 -2.00 -0.43 -6.17
N ARG A 82 -2.08 0.50 -7.14
CA ARG A 82 -3.30 1.26 -7.43
C ARG A 82 -4.52 0.37 -7.63
N PHE A 83 -5.68 0.78 -7.13
CA PHE A 83 -6.90 -0.01 -7.26
C PHE A 83 -7.32 -0.19 -8.72
N GLU A 84 -7.30 0.90 -9.49
CA GLU A 84 -7.70 0.90 -10.89
C GLU A 84 -6.61 0.24 -11.75
N PRO A 85 -6.85 -0.94 -12.36
CA PRO A 85 -5.81 -1.65 -13.10
C PRO A 85 -5.22 -0.83 -14.25
N SER A 86 -6.04 -0.01 -14.91
CA SER A 86 -5.60 0.87 -15.99
C SER A 86 -4.68 2.01 -15.53
N MET A 87 -4.64 2.31 -14.22
CA MET A 87 -3.77 3.33 -13.63
C MET A 87 -2.51 2.74 -12.97
N ARG A 88 -2.41 1.41 -12.82
CA ARG A 88 -1.23 0.76 -12.25
C ARG A 88 -0.03 0.94 -13.18
N ALA A 89 1.09 1.35 -12.61
CA ALA A 89 2.33 1.36 -13.36
C ALA A 89 2.75 -0.06 -13.70
N SER A 90 3.15 -0.27 -14.95
CA SER A 90 3.78 -1.50 -15.41
C SER A 90 5.21 -1.62 -14.87
N ALA A 91 5.73 -2.84 -14.81
CA ALA A 91 7.12 -3.06 -14.42
C ALA A 91 8.11 -2.27 -15.33
N ARG A 92 7.79 -2.12 -16.61
CA ARG A 92 8.61 -1.35 -17.56
C ARG A 92 8.66 0.14 -17.19
N GLU A 93 7.54 0.73 -16.80
CA GLU A 93 7.49 2.14 -16.39
C GLU A 93 8.21 2.36 -15.05
N ILE A 94 8.08 1.42 -14.11
CA ILE A 94 8.79 1.46 -12.82
C ILE A 94 10.30 1.40 -13.02
N LEU A 95 10.79 0.53 -13.92
CA LEU A 95 12.22 0.41 -14.22
C LEU A 95 12.83 1.64 -14.93
N GLN A 96 12.00 2.56 -15.42
CA GLN A 96 12.47 3.82 -16.01
C GLN A 96 12.69 4.92 -14.97
N ASP A 97 12.38 4.66 -13.70
CA ASP A 97 12.61 5.62 -12.63
C ASP A 97 14.11 5.89 -12.43
N PRO A 98 14.54 7.16 -12.29
CA PRO A 98 15.94 7.52 -12.11
C PRO A 98 16.62 6.80 -10.93
N TRP A 99 15.85 6.42 -9.91
CA TRP A 99 16.40 5.70 -8.76
C TRP A 99 17.11 4.39 -9.15
N PHE A 100 16.68 3.71 -10.21
CA PHE A 100 17.35 2.51 -10.73
C PHE A 100 18.59 2.79 -11.60
N SER A 101 18.82 4.05 -11.96
CA SER A 101 19.95 4.44 -12.82
C SER A 101 21.21 4.80 -12.03
N GLY A 102 21.14 4.81 -10.69
CA GLY A 102 22.29 4.97 -9.79
C GLY A 102 23.02 6.30 -9.96
N GLU A 103 22.34 7.42 -9.68
CA GLU A 103 23.05 8.71 -9.51
C GLU A 103 24.15 8.62 -8.44
#